data_AF-M6AJH8-F1
#
_entry.id   AF-M6AJH8-F1
#
_cell.length_a   1.000
_cell.length_b   1.000
_cell.length_c   1.000
_cell.angle_alpha   90.00
_cell.angle_beta   90.00
_cell.angle_gamma   90.00
#
_symmetry.space_group_name_H-M   'P 1'
#
loop_
_entity.id
_entity.type
_entity.pdbx_description
1 polymer ?
#
loop_
_entity_poly.entity_id
_entity_poly.type
_entity_poly.pdbx_seq_one_letter_code
_entity_poly.pdbx_strand_id
1 'polypeptide(L)'
;MSFLKDWVLYPNKQYRRSDGITITFTTNADSMVTGNLENGIDSGAKKYFWTGFAHPDDPGFFLWEGGRTCNRWEDANGAVNAAAGNTTSVNAHQTPEGAFTLDNHNCNSNLNLLCVEQ
;
A
#
# COMPACT_ATOMS: atom_id res chain seq x y z
N MET A 1 -21.65 -21.42 5.05
CA MET A 1 -20.20 -21.30 4.77
C MET A 1 -19.80 -19.88 5.10
N SER A 2 -19.04 -19.69 6.18
CA SER A 2 -18.43 -18.40 6.49
C SER A 2 -17.20 -18.26 5.59
N PHE A 3 -17.23 -17.32 4.66
CA PHE A 3 -16.02 -16.89 3.96
C PHE A 3 -15.28 -15.98 4.94
N LEU A 4 -14.37 -16.56 5.72
CA LEU A 4 -13.47 -15.77 6.55
C LEU A 4 -12.65 -14.90 5.62
N LYS A 5 -12.88 -13.60 5.73
CA LYS A 5 -12.23 -12.60 4.91
C LYS A 5 -10.82 -12.38 5.48
N ASP A 6 -9.86 -13.24 5.18
CA ASP A 6 -8.49 -13.16 5.72
C ASP A 6 -7.60 -12.11 5.01
N TRP A 7 -7.12 -11.07 5.70
CA TRP A 7 -6.31 -9.97 5.10
C TRP A 7 -4.83 -10.34 4.98
N VAL A 8 -4.54 -11.65 5.04
CA VAL A 8 -3.20 -12.20 5.11
C VAL A 8 -2.70 -12.48 3.69
N LEU A 9 -1.53 -11.93 3.36
CA LEU A 9 -0.81 -12.35 2.17
C LEU A 9 -0.33 -13.78 2.37
N TYR A 10 -0.37 -14.61 1.31
CA TYR A 10 0.06 -16.01 1.39
C TYR A 10 1.51 -16.18 0.94
N PRO A 11 2.24 -17.17 1.48
CA PRO A 11 3.62 -17.44 1.07
C PRO A 11 3.72 -17.84 -0.40
N ASN A 12 4.76 -17.37 -1.09
CA ASN A 12 5.07 -17.75 -2.49
C ASN A 12 3.90 -17.56 -3.48
N LYS A 13 3.00 -16.60 -3.22
CA LYS A 13 1.81 -16.35 -4.05
C LYS A 13 2.04 -15.17 -4.98
N GLN A 14 1.61 -15.31 -6.23
CA GLN A 14 1.59 -14.23 -7.21
C GLN A 14 0.32 -13.39 -7.03
N TYR A 15 0.50 -12.09 -6.87
CA TYR A 15 -0.58 -11.12 -6.83
C TYR A 15 -0.64 -10.40 -8.17
N ARG A 16 -1.83 -10.36 -8.76
CA ARG A 16 -2.07 -9.84 -10.10
C ARG A 16 -2.97 -8.62 -10.07
N ARG A 17 -2.92 -7.82 -11.13
CA ARG A 17 -3.88 -6.75 -11.38
C ARG A 17 -5.30 -7.32 -11.55
N SER A 18 -6.28 -6.44 -11.56
CA SER A 18 -7.68 -6.78 -11.85
C SER A 18 -7.89 -7.36 -13.25
N ASP A 19 -6.92 -7.23 -14.16
CA ASP A 19 -6.93 -7.91 -15.47
C ASP A 19 -6.72 -9.44 -15.38
N GLY A 20 -6.30 -9.96 -14.20
CA GLY A 20 -6.06 -11.38 -13.96
C GLY A 20 -4.81 -11.96 -14.62
N ILE A 21 -4.06 -11.15 -15.38
CA ILE A 21 -2.94 -11.61 -16.23
C ILE A 21 -1.64 -10.99 -15.76
N THR A 22 -1.60 -9.69 -15.47
CA THR A 22 -0.35 -9.00 -15.15
C THR A 22 0.05 -9.25 -13.71
N ILE A 23 1.25 -9.80 -13.48
CA ILE A 23 1.81 -9.97 -12.14
C ILE A 23 2.30 -8.62 -11.61
N THR A 24 1.88 -8.28 -10.40
CA THR A 24 2.33 -7.07 -9.70
C THR A 24 3.54 -7.39 -8.82
N PHE A 25 3.45 -8.45 -8.01
CA PHE A 25 4.53 -8.96 -7.17
C PHE A 25 4.30 -10.42 -6.78
N THR A 26 5.35 -11.04 -6.25
CA THR A 26 5.31 -12.35 -5.61
C THR A 26 5.82 -12.22 -4.19
N THR A 27 5.11 -12.79 -3.23
CA THR A 27 5.56 -12.86 -1.83
C THR A 27 6.65 -13.92 -1.66
N ASN A 28 7.53 -13.75 -0.68
CA ASN A 28 8.49 -14.79 -0.29
C ASN A 28 7.81 -15.90 0.56
N ALA A 29 8.62 -16.80 1.12
CA ALA A 29 8.15 -17.88 1.99
C ALA A 29 7.52 -17.40 3.31
N ASP A 30 7.74 -16.15 3.70
CA ASP A 30 7.21 -15.52 4.91
C ASP A 30 6.03 -14.57 4.60
N SER A 31 5.42 -14.68 3.41
CA SER A 31 4.34 -13.80 2.94
C SER A 31 4.73 -12.32 2.78
N MET A 32 6.02 -12.01 2.68
CA MET A 32 6.50 -10.63 2.57
C MET A 32 6.81 -10.23 1.12
N VAL A 33 6.54 -8.96 0.81
CA VAL A 33 7.06 -8.30 -0.40
C VAL A 33 8.46 -7.77 -0.06
N THR A 34 9.49 -8.42 -0.59
CA THR A 34 10.89 -8.14 -0.23
C THR A 34 11.64 -7.28 -1.24
N GLY A 35 10.99 -6.89 -2.34
CA GLY A 35 11.57 -6.07 -3.37
C GLY A 35 10.55 -5.14 -4.01
N ASN A 36 11.00 -4.47 -5.08
CA ASN A 36 10.12 -3.64 -5.89
C ASN A 36 9.09 -4.51 -6.63
N LEU A 37 7.95 -3.91 -6.92
CA LEU A 37 6.90 -4.50 -7.73
C LEU A 37 7.43 -4.67 -9.17
N GLU A 38 7.04 -5.77 -9.82
CA GLU A 38 7.35 -6.00 -11.23
C GLU A 38 6.60 -4.99 -12.12
N ASN A 39 5.37 -4.67 -11.72
CA ASN A 39 4.47 -3.75 -12.40
C ASN A 39 3.74 -2.88 -11.38
N GLY A 40 3.31 -1.67 -11.78
CA GLY A 40 2.41 -0.86 -10.96
C GLY A 40 1.10 -1.60 -10.66
N ILE A 41 0.42 -1.23 -9.57
CA ILE A 41 -0.85 -1.83 -9.13
C ILE A 41 -1.98 -1.64 -10.16
N ASP A 42 -1.94 -0.56 -10.95
CA ASP A 42 -2.88 -0.30 -12.05
C ASP A 42 -2.11 0.18 -13.30
N SER A 43 -2.66 -0.06 -14.49
CA SER A 43 -2.09 0.36 -15.78
C SER A 43 -2.65 1.69 -16.30
N GLY A 44 -3.66 2.25 -15.63
CA GLY A 44 -4.29 3.52 -15.99
C GLY A 44 -3.57 4.77 -15.47
N ALA A 45 -4.31 5.89 -15.46
CA ALA A 45 -3.85 7.12 -14.85
C ALA A 45 -3.48 6.92 -13.38
N LYS A 46 -2.49 7.68 -12.90
CA LYS A 46 -2.03 7.68 -11.51
C LYS A 46 -3.21 7.88 -10.56
N LYS A 47 -3.43 6.92 -9.65
CA LYS A 47 -4.39 7.00 -8.56
C LYS A 47 -3.65 6.90 -7.24
N TYR A 48 -4.06 7.72 -6.29
CA TYR A 48 -3.60 7.63 -4.91
C TYR A 48 -4.58 6.81 -4.08
N PHE A 49 -4.06 6.05 -3.14
CA PHE A 49 -4.86 5.25 -2.21
C PHE A 49 -4.25 5.28 -0.83
N TRP A 50 -5.10 5.24 0.21
CA TRP A 50 -4.60 5.20 1.58
C TRP A 50 -3.90 3.87 1.90
N THR A 51 -2.77 3.94 2.60
CA THR A 51 -2.01 2.76 3.04
C THR A 51 -1.79 2.73 4.53
N GLY A 52 -1.47 3.88 5.13
CA GLY A 52 -1.20 3.99 6.56
C GLY A 52 0.17 3.43 6.98
N PHE A 53 0.96 2.97 6.02
CA PHE A 53 2.28 2.39 6.27
C PHE A 53 3.31 3.49 6.49
N ALA A 54 4.04 3.39 7.59
CA ALA A 54 5.29 4.09 7.81
C ALA A 54 6.43 3.44 7.00
N HIS A 55 7.56 4.11 6.98
CA HIS A 55 8.76 3.65 6.26
C HIS A 55 10.04 4.05 7.00
N PRO A 56 11.21 3.54 6.59
CA PRO A 56 12.46 3.77 7.32
C PRO A 56 12.94 5.23 7.42
N ASP A 57 12.40 6.16 6.63
CA ASP A 57 12.72 7.58 6.82
C ASP A 57 11.87 8.22 7.94
N ASP A 58 10.79 7.56 8.38
CA ASP A 58 10.10 7.88 9.63
C ASP A 58 10.94 7.34 10.81
N PRO A 59 11.40 8.19 11.76
CA PRO A 59 12.28 7.74 12.84
C PRO A 59 11.65 6.62 13.67
N GLY A 60 12.31 5.45 13.67
CA GLY A 60 11.93 4.30 14.50
C GLY A 60 10.97 3.31 13.85
N PHE A 61 10.64 3.47 12.56
CA PHE A 61 9.76 2.55 11.83
C PHE A 61 10.52 1.66 10.84
N PHE A 62 9.94 0.51 10.54
CA PHE A 62 10.35 -0.35 9.43
C PHE A 62 9.42 -0.16 8.22
N LEU A 63 9.91 -0.56 7.05
CA LEU A 63 9.09 -0.55 5.84
C LEU A 63 7.85 -1.46 6.03
N TRP A 64 6.68 -0.96 5.62
CA TRP A 64 5.36 -1.62 5.76
C TRP A 64 4.80 -1.69 7.19
N GLU A 65 5.45 -1.07 8.16
CA GLU A 65 4.90 -0.99 9.52
C GLU A 65 3.72 -0.01 9.57
N GLY A 66 2.67 -0.31 10.31
CA GLY A 66 1.57 0.64 10.51
C GLY A 66 2.02 1.80 11.39
N GLY A 67 1.93 3.04 10.89
CA GLY A 67 2.36 4.21 11.67
C GLY A 67 1.79 5.56 11.24
N ARG A 68 1.38 5.69 9.98
CA ARG A 68 0.92 6.96 9.40
C ARG A 68 -0.54 6.91 8.99
N THR A 69 -1.43 6.68 9.96
CA THR A 69 -2.80 6.17 9.74
C THR A 69 -3.93 7.19 9.96
N CYS A 70 -3.68 8.50 9.98
CA CYS A 70 -4.71 9.50 10.36
C CYS A 70 -5.37 9.18 11.71
N ASN A 71 -4.55 8.95 12.75
CA ASN A 71 -5.02 8.47 14.05
C ASN A 71 -5.97 7.26 13.91
N ARG A 72 -5.49 6.16 13.29
CA ARG A 72 -6.27 4.94 13.09
C ARG A 72 -7.54 5.16 12.26
N TRP A 73 -7.46 6.05 11.28
CA TRP A 73 -8.53 6.38 10.35
C TRP A 73 -9.72 7.12 11.01
N GLU A 74 -9.48 7.74 12.16
CA GLU A 74 -10.48 8.50 12.92
C GLU A 74 -10.32 10.02 12.78
N ASP A 75 -9.19 10.49 12.25
CA ASP A 75 -8.91 11.91 12.07
C ASP A 75 -9.19 12.36 10.63
N ALA A 76 -9.90 13.49 10.49
CA ALA A 76 -10.18 14.16 9.23
C ALA A 76 -9.64 15.60 9.23
N ASN A 77 -8.66 15.91 10.07
CA ASN A 77 -8.03 17.21 10.16
C ASN A 77 -7.06 17.43 9.00
N GLY A 78 -7.22 18.53 8.28
CA GLY A 78 -6.33 18.93 7.19
C GLY A 78 -4.91 19.34 7.64
N ALA A 79 -4.64 19.43 8.93
CA ALA A 79 -3.28 19.68 9.44
C ALA A 79 -2.49 18.39 9.75
N VAL A 80 -3.15 17.23 9.70
CA VAL A 80 -2.53 15.92 9.95
C VAL A 80 -2.35 15.22 8.61
N ASN A 81 -1.17 14.60 8.42
CA ASN A 81 -0.86 13.84 7.21
C ASN A 81 -0.80 12.34 7.52
N ALA A 82 -1.08 11.53 6.51
CA ALA A 82 -0.93 10.08 6.54
C ALA A 82 -0.23 9.58 5.27
N ALA A 83 0.13 8.29 5.28
CA ALA A 83 0.74 7.64 4.15
C ALA A 83 -0.30 7.15 3.15
N ALA A 84 -0.06 7.47 1.89
CA ALA A 84 -0.76 6.95 0.73
C ALA A 84 0.18 6.13 -0.15
N GLY A 85 -0.36 5.46 -1.15
CA GLY A 85 0.37 4.79 -2.22
C GLY A 85 0.00 5.37 -3.58
N ASN A 86 0.84 5.13 -4.57
CA ASN A 86 0.60 5.48 -5.98
C ASN A 86 0.52 4.21 -6.83
N THR A 87 -0.58 4.04 -7.57
CA THR A 87 -0.82 2.85 -8.40
C THR A 87 0.16 2.62 -9.54
N THR A 88 0.92 3.63 -9.98
CA THR A 88 1.89 3.51 -11.08
C THR A 88 3.32 3.28 -10.60
N SER A 89 3.59 3.44 -9.29
CA SER A 89 4.93 3.22 -8.75
C SER A 89 5.26 1.74 -8.70
N VAL A 90 6.49 1.41 -9.06
CA VAL A 90 7.05 0.06 -8.90
C VAL A 90 7.93 -0.07 -7.66
N ASN A 91 8.47 1.05 -7.16
CA ASN A 91 9.21 1.03 -5.91
C ASN A 91 8.24 0.94 -4.74
N ALA A 92 8.43 -0.03 -3.84
CA ALA A 92 7.60 -0.17 -2.64
C ALA A 92 7.65 1.14 -1.82
N HIS A 93 8.84 1.75 -1.76
CA HIS A 93 9.12 3.02 -1.12
C HIS A 93 10.17 3.83 -1.88
N GLN A 94 9.90 5.12 -2.13
CA GLN A 94 10.83 6.07 -2.77
C GLN A 94 10.47 7.54 -2.49
N THR A 95 10.85 8.07 -1.33
CA THR A 95 10.51 9.46 -0.93
C THR A 95 10.76 10.50 -2.03
N PRO A 96 9.77 11.34 -2.39
CA PRO A 96 8.46 11.52 -1.74
C PRO A 96 7.33 10.63 -2.30
N GLU A 97 7.61 9.73 -3.24
CA GLU A 97 6.63 8.81 -3.83
C GLU A 97 6.86 7.34 -3.39
N GLY A 98 6.06 6.44 -3.93
CA GLY A 98 6.16 5.02 -3.61
C GLY A 98 4.85 4.33 -3.89
N ALA A 99 4.91 3.02 -4.07
CA ALA A 99 3.69 2.24 -4.20
C ALA A 99 2.92 2.24 -2.88
N PHE A 100 3.60 2.43 -1.74
CA PHE A 100 2.97 2.34 -0.42
C PHE A 100 3.27 3.47 0.58
N THR A 101 4.12 4.44 0.24
CA THR A 101 4.76 5.34 1.22
C THR A 101 4.88 6.79 0.70
N LEU A 102 3.80 7.34 0.18
CA LEU A 102 3.71 8.72 -0.31
C LEU A 102 3.14 9.60 0.81
N ASP A 103 3.89 10.64 1.19
CA ASP A 103 3.85 11.23 2.54
C ASP A 103 3.27 12.64 2.64
N ASN A 104 2.42 13.03 1.69
CA ASN A 104 1.96 14.41 1.59
C ASN A 104 0.44 14.58 1.54
N HIS A 105 -0.33 13.52 1.84
CA HIS A 105 -1.79 13.62 1.84
C HIS A 105 -2.32 13.93 3.24
N ASN A 106 -3.04 15.05 3.30
CA ASN A 106 -3.77 15.49 4.48
C ASN A 106 -4.93 14.52 4.76
N CYS A 107 -5.23 14.29 6.03
CA CYS A 107 -6.24 13.31 6.45
C CYS A 107 -7.68 13.65 6.02
N ASN A 108 -7.93 14.88 5.60
CA ASN A 108 -9.19 15.29 4.98
C ASN A 108 -9.27 15.02 3.46
N SER A 109 -8.25 14.37 2.86
CA SER A 109 -8.23 14.08 1.43
C SER A 109 -9.10 12.86 1.09
N ASN A 110 -9.84 12.96 -0.02
CA ASN A 110 -10.58 11.84 -0.58
C ASN A 110 -9.66 11.03 -1.51
N LEU A 111 -9.07 9.95 -0.99
CA LEU A 111 -8.27 9.01 -1.77
C LEU A 111 -8.99 7.65 -1.94
N ASN A 112 -8.45 6.80 -2.81
CA ASN A 112 -8.98 5.45 -3.02
C ASN A 112 -8.59 4.52 -1.86
N LEU A 113 -9.19 3.32 -1.84
CA LEU A 113 -8.76 2.21 -1.00
C LEU A 113 -8.37 1.04 -1.91
N LEU A 114 -7.22 0.42 -1.63
CA LEU A 114 -6.82 -0.80 -2.31
C LEU A 114 -7.42 -2.01 -1.58
N CYS A 115 -8.19 -2.80 -2.32
CA CYS A 115 -8.75 -4.06 -1.82
C CYS A 115 -7.97 -5.21 -2.45
N VAL A 116 -7.53 -6.16 -1.64
CA VAL A 116 -6.87 -7.38 -2.10
C VAL A 116 -7.89 -8.53 -2.01
N GLU A 117 -8.04 -9.30 -3.09
CA GLU A 117 -8.87 -10.51 -3.11
C GLU A 117 -8.16 -11.66 -2.38
N GLN A 118 -8.94 -12.51 -1.73
CA GLN A 118 -8.46 -13.53 -0.78
C GLN A 118 -8.36 -14.90 -1.41
#